data_AF-A0A2S5MV91-F1
#
_entry.id   AF-A0A2S5MV91-F1
#
_cell.length_a   1.000
_cell.length_b   1.000
_cell.length_c   1.000
_cell.angle_alpha   90.00
_cell.angle_beta   90.00
_cell.angle_gamma   90.00
#
_symmetry.space_group_name_H-M   'P 1'
#
loop_
_entity.id
_entity.type
_entity.pdbx_description
1 polymer ?
#
loop_
_entity_poly.entity_id
_entity_poly.type
_entity_poly.pdbx_seq_one_letter_code
_entity_poly.pdbx_strand_id
1 'polypeptide(L)'
;MKKSVIAGLIALAAAASAAAAQNLSIDEQGARHGQALSAAKICPGARTTAKVNALATAIKAADRVAFDAASQKIILAWDKAFLCQDVDPAQAPREINSCRKSKILSCTATWSEIGPEGTALPGLLEFAP
;
A
#
# COMPACT_ATOMS: atom_id res chain seq x y z
N MET A 1 -8.23 35.57 21.20
CA MET A 1 -8.03 34.14 21.48
C MET A 1 -8.59 33.32 20.33
N LYS A 2 -7.78 32.90 19.36
CA LYS A 2 -8.20 31.99 18.28
C LYS A 2 -7.54 30.64 18.55
N LYS A 3 -8.27 29.71 19.18
CA LYS A 3 -7.79 28.35 19.44
C LYS A 3 -8.19 27.43 18.28
N SER A 4 -7.18 26.75 17.78
CA SER A 4 -7.11 25.69 16.77
C SER A 4 -8.37 24.85 16.59
N VAL A 5 -8.95 24.89 15.39
CA VAL A 5 -9.97 23.93 14.88
C VAL A 5 -9.30 22.78 14.09
N ILE A 6 -7.99 22.88 13.80
CA ILE A 6 -7.28 21.93 12.93
C ILE A 6 -7.00 20.57 13.61
N ALA A 7 -7.06 20.50 14.95
CA ALA A 7 -6.77 19.27 15.69
C ALA A 7 -7.88 18.19 15.60
N GLY A 8 -9.11 18.56 15.22
CA GLY A 8 -10.24 17.62 15.20
C GLY A 8 -10.29 16.69 13.97
N LEU A 9 -9.80 17.16 12.82
CA LEU A 9 -9.88 16.40 11.56
C LEU A 9 -8.83 15.28 11.50
N ILE A 10 -7.66 15.48 12.12
CA ILE A 10 -6.60 14.45 12.18
C ILE A 10 -7.03 13.28 13.06
N ALA A 11 -7.75 13.55 14.15
CA ALA A 11 -8.22 12.53 15.08
C ALA A 11 -9.29 11.60 14.45
N LEU A 12 -10.21 12.13 13.64
CA LEU A 12 -11.23 11.31 12.97
C LEU A 12 -10.65 10.40 11.88
N ALA A 13 -9.67 10.88 11.11
CA ALA A 13 -9.04 10.07 10.06
C ALA A 13 -8.15 8.94 10.63
N ALA A 14 -7.53 9.15 11.79
CA ALA A 14 -6.75 8.14 12.49
C ALA A 14 -7.63 7.06 13.12
N ALA A 15 -8.78 7.44 13.70
CA ALA A 15 -9.71 6.50 14.34
C ALA A 15 -10.36 5.53 13.34
N ALA A 16 -10.75 6.01 12.14
CA ALA A 16 -11.34 5.16 11.11
C ALA A 16 -10.35 4.13 10.54
N SER A 17 -9.09 4.51 10.37
CA SER A 17 -8.04 3.58 9.92
C SER A 17 -7.65 2.57 11.00
N ALA A 18 -7.66 2.98 12.26
CA ALA A 18 -7.45 2.06 13.38
C ALA A 18 -8.58 1.03 13.49
N ALA A 19 -9.83 1.41 13.22
CA ALA A 19 -10.97 0.49 13.25
C ALA A 19 -10.94 -0.53 12.09
N ALA A 20 -10.58 -0.10 10.88
CA ALA A 20 -10.39 -1.02 9.75
C ALA A 20 -9.21 -1.99 9.97
N ALA A 21 -8.11 -1.51 10.56
CA ALA A 21 -6.96 -2.36 10.92
C ALA A 21 -7.28 -3.38 12.01
N GLN A 22 -8.19 -3.08 12.94
CA GLN A 22 -8.58 -3.99 14.01
C GLN A 22 -9.32 -5.25 13.53
N ASN A 23 -9.87 -5.25 12.32
CA ASN A 23 -10.54 -6.42 11.74
C ASN A 23 -9.64 -7.29 10.86
N LEU A 24 -8.43 -6.82 10.54
CA LEU A 24 -7.47 -7.56 9.73
C LEU A 24 -6.44 -8.26 10.62
N SER A 25 -6.05 -9.46 10.21
CA SER A 25 -4.91 -10.14 10.83
C SER A 25 -3.63 -9.32 10.69
N ILE A 26 -2.64 -9.59 11.56
CA ILE A 26 -1.33 -8.92 11.50
C ILE A 26 -0.65 -9.15 10.14
N ASP A 27 -0.78 -10.34 9.57
CA ASP A 27 -0.26 -10.67 8.25
C ASP A 27 -0.93 -9.82 7.15
N GLU A 28 -2.25 -9.64 7.21
CA GLU A 28 -2.97 -8.79 6.26
C GLU A 28 -2.57 -7.31 6.41
N GLN A 29 -2.44 -6.82 7.64
CA GLN A 29 -1.94 -5.45 7.89
C GLN A 29 -0.54 -5.25 7.31
N GLY A 30 0.36 -6.22 7.52
CA GLY A 30 1.70 -6.23 6.92
C GLY A 30 1.64 -6.25 5.40
N ALA A 31 0.80 -7.09 4.81
CA ALA A 31 0.62 -7.18 3.37
C ALA A 31 0.14 -5.85 2.76
N ARG A 32 -0.83 -5.17 3.38
CA ARG A 32 -1.33 -3.86 2.93
C ARG A 32 -0.29 -2.75 3.09
N HIS A 33 0.51 -2.81 4.16
CA HIS A 33 1.66 -1.93 4.34
C HIS A 33 2.68 -2.10 3.21
N GLY A 34 3.09 -3.33 2.91
CA GLY A 34 4.00 -3.63 1.80
C GLY A 34 3.43 -3.21 0.44
N GLN A 35 2.13 -3.44 0.23
CA GLN A 35 1.42 -3.03 -0.98
C GLN A 35 1.43 -1.50 -1.17
N ALA A 36 1.23 -0.72 -0.11
CA ALA A 36 1.30 0.74 -0.16
C ALA A 36 2.71 1.23 -0.55
N LEU A 37 3.75 0.65 0.07
CA LEU A 37 5.15 0.99 -0.22
C LEU A 37 5.53 0.65 -1.67
N SER A 38 5.16 -0.53 -2.15
CA SER A 38 5.42 -0.94 -3.53
C SER A 38 4.65 -0.12 -4.55
N ALA A 39 3.39 0.21 -4.28
CA ALA A 39 2.59 1.04 -5.16
C ALA A 39 3.15 2.45 -5.30
N ALA A 40 3.62 3.07 -4.20
CA ALA A 40 4.27 4.39 -4.26
C ALA A 40 5.55 4.39 -5.11
N LYS A 41 6.21 3.24 -5.27
CA LYS A 41 7.40 3.09 -6.13
C LYS A 41 7.05 2.86 -7.60
N ILE A 42 5.96 2.14 -7.88
CA ILE A 42 5.70 1.53 -9.20
C ILE A 42 4.50 2.15 -9.92
N CYS A 43 3.48 2.58 -9.18
CA CYS A 43 2.24 3.09 -9.74
C CYS A 43 2.39 4.59 -10.05
N PRO A 44 2.13 5.03 -11.30
CA PRO A 44 2.27 6.43 -11.67
C PRO A 44 1.42 7.36 -10.80
N GLY A 45 2.04 8.35 -10.17
CA GLY A 45 1.36 9.34 -9.33
C GLY A 45 1.00 8.87 -7.91
N ALA A 46 1.22 7.60 -7.58
CA ALA A 46 0.90 7.06 -6.26
C ALA A 46 1.88 7.57 -5.20
N ARG A 47 1.36 7.88 -4.01
CA ARG A 47 2.14 8.24 -2.82
C ARG A 47 1.54 7.57 -1.58
N THR A 48 2.39 7.23 -0.64
CA THR A 48 1.93 6.82 0.69
C THR A 48 1.45 8.03 1.48
N THR A 49 0.48 7.81 2.36
CA THR A 49 0.04 8.83 3.32
C THR A 49 0.70 8.61 4.68
N ALA A 50 0.47 9.54 5.61
CA ALA A 50 0.87 9.37 7.01
C ALA A 50 0.31 8.10 7.67
N LYS A 51 -0.79 7.53 7.14
CA LYS A 51 -1.42 6.32 7.68
C LYS A 51 -0.55 5.08 7.52
N VAL A 52 0.36 5.03 6.55
CA VAL A 52 1.32 3.92 6.39
C VAL A 52 2.26 3.83 7.59
N ASN A 53 2.83 4.97 8.00
CA ASN A 53 3.70 5.02 9.17
C ASN A 53 2.91 4.75 10.46
N ALA A 54 1.71 5.33 10.59
CA ALA A 54 0.86 5.10 11.74
C ALA A 54 0.50 3.62 11.92
N LEU A 55 0.22 2.91 10.82
CA LEU A 55 -0.01 1.47 10.82
C LEU A 55 1.19 0.71 11.37
N ALA A 56 2.40 0.94 10.84
CA ALA A 56 3.60 0.26 11.29
C ALA A 56 3.99 0.57 12.74
N THR A 57 3.72 1.79 13.22
CA THR A 57 3.97 2.19 14.61
C THR A 57 2.94 1.59 15.59
N ALA A 58 1.73 1.31 15.14
CA ALA A 58 0.68 0.72 15.98
C ALA A 58 0.88 -0.78 16.25
N ILE A 59 1.76 -1.45 15.49
CA ILE A 59 2.05 -2.88 15.67
C ILE A 59 2.80 -3.12 16.99
N LYS A 60 2.26 -4.02 17.81
CA LYS A 60 2.87 -4.43 19.08
C LYS A 60 4.17 -5.17 18.82
N ALA A 61 5.12 -5.09 19.77
CA ALA A 61 6.41 -5.76 19.65
C ALA A 61 6.28 -7.28 19.41
N ALA A 62 5.30 -7.95 20.03
CA ALA A 62 5.06 -9.39 19.85
C ALA A 62 4.63 -9.76 18.42
N ASP A 63 3.97 -8.84 17.71
CA ASP A 63 3.41 -9.06 16.37
C ASP A 63 4.32 -8.54 15.25
N ARG A 64 5.39 -7.82 15.62
CA ARG A 64 6.23 -7.06 14.68
C ARG A 64 6.89 -7.94 13.62
N VAL A 65 7.37 -9.12 14.01
CA VAL A 65 8.05 -10.05 13.09
C VAL A 65 7.10 -10.53 11.99
N ALA A 66 5.86 -10.89 12.34
CA ALA A 66 4.86 -11.35 11.37
C ALA A 66 4.46 -10.22 10.41
N PHE A 67 4.20 -9.03 10.95
CA PHE A 67 3.90 -7.84 10.15
C PHE A 67 5.02 -7.52 9.14
N ASP A 68 6.27 -7.45 9.60
CA ASP A 68 7.42 -7.11 8.75
C ASP A 68 7.65 -8.19 7.69
N ALA A 69 7.51 -9.48 8.04
CA ALA A 69 7.65 -10.59 7.11
C ALA A 69 6.57 -10.55 6.00
N ALA A 70 5.31 -10.31 6.37
CA ALA A 70 4.22 -10.18 5.40
C ALA A 70 4.41 -8.95 4.49
N SER A 71 4.82 -7.81 5.05
CA SER A 71 5.14 -6.60 4.28
C SER A 71 6.28 -6.85 3.30
N GLN A 72 7.38 -7.45 3.77
CA GLN A 72 8.55 -7.71 2.93
C GLN A 72 8.25 -8.71 1.82
N LYS A 73 7.43 -9.73 2.08
CA LYS A 73 6.99 -10.68 1.05
C LYS A 73 6.30 -9.98 -0.12
N ILE A 74 5.41 -9.02 0.15
CA ILE A 74 4.74 -8.24 -0.91
C ILE A 74 5.73 -7.36 -1.66
N ILE A 75 6.63 -6.68 -0.94
CA ILE A 75 7.64 -5.81 -1.56
C ILE A 75 8.51 -6.60 -2.54
N LEU A 76 9.05 -7.74 -2.11
CA LEU A 76 9.87 -8.60 -2.95
C LEU A 76 9.11 -9.15 -4.16
N ALA A 77 7.84 -9.53 -3.97
CA ALA A 77 7.00 -10.00 -5.07
C ALA A 77 6.78 -8.91 -6.13
N TRP A 78 6.55 -7.67 -5.70
CA TRP A 78 6.39 -6.54 -6.61
C TRP A 78 7.70 -6.17 -7.31
N ASP A 79 8.82 -6.14 -6.58
CA ASP A 79 10.13 -5.88 -7.17
C ASP A 79 10.45 -6.89 -8.28
N LYS A 80 10.19 -8.18 -8.04
CA LYS A 80 10.38 -9.22 -9.07
C LYS A 80 9.42 -9.06 -10.26
N ALA A 81 8.12 -8.85 -9.98
CA ALA A 81 7.10 -8.81 -11.02
C ALA A 81 7.21 -7.59 -11.95
N PHE A 82 7.75 -6.47 -11.46
CA PHE A 82 7.65 -5.19 -12.14
C PHE A 82 8.95 -4.67 -12.75
N LEU A 83 10.06 -5.37 -12.56
CA LEU A 83 11.30 -5.08 -13.26
C LEU A 83 11.24 -5.49 -14.74
N CYS A 84 10.29 -6.33 -15.16
CA CYS A 84 10.24 -6.92 -16.52
C CYS A 84 11.66 -7.34 -16.98
N GLN A 85 12.46 -7.91 -16.08
CA GLN A 85 13.91 -8.12 -16.31
C GLN A 85 14.21 -9.47 -16.97
N ASP A 86 13.26 -10.40 -16.94
CA ASP A 86 13.38 -11.74 -17.50
C ASP A 86 12.61 -11.83 -18.84
N VAL A 87 12.89 -10.92 -19.77
CA VAL A 87 12.22 -10.89 -21.09
C VAL A 87 13.04 -11.67 -22.11
N ASP A 88 12.43 -12.64 -22.79
CA ASP A 88 13.03 -13.26 -23.97
C ASP A 88 13.09 -12.20 -25.10
N PRO A 89 14.27 -11.90 -25.68
CA PRO A 89 14.40 -10.94 -26.79
C PRO A 89 13.44 -11.23 -27.96
N ALA A 90 13.12 -12.50 -28.23
CA ALA A 90 12.19 -12.90 -29.27
C ALA A 90 10.71 -12.62 -28.92
N GLN A 91 10.41 -12.46 -27.63
CA GLN A 91 9.06 -12.17 -27.12
C GLN A 91 8.91 -10.77 -26.54
N ALA A 92 9.99 -9.97 -26.52
CA ALA A 92 10.05 -8.68 -25.86
C ALA A 92 8.84 -7.77 -26.13
N PRO A 93 8.35 -7.58 -27.38
CA PRO A 93 7.16 -6.75 -27.60
C PRO A 93 5.89 -7.28 -26.92
N ARG A 94 5.70 -8.61 -26.85
CA ARG A 94 4.53 -9.23 -26.21
C ARG A 94 4.66 -9.24 -24.69
N GLU A 95 5.82 -9.60 -24.16
CA GLU A 95 6.06 -9.68 -22.72
C GLU A 95 6.11 -8.30 -22.06
N ILE A 96 6.65 -7.28 -22.73
CA ILE A 96 6.56 -5.87 -22.28
C ILE A 96 5.09 -5.44 -22.17
N ASN A 97 4.26 -5.80 -23.16
CA ASN A 97 2.84 -5.48 -23.15
C ASN A 97 2.09 -6.19 -22.00
N SER A 98 2.40 -7.45 -21.72
CA SER A 98 1.84 -8.19 -20.58
C SER A 98 2.30 -7.61 -19.25
N CYS A 99 3.59 -7.32 -19.09
CA CYS A 99 4.15 -6.70 -17.88
C CYS A 99 3.48 -5.33 -17.60
N ARG A 100 3.31 -4.50 -18.63
CA ARG A 100 2.61 -3.22 -18.52
C ARG A 100 1.15 -3.38 -18.11
N LYS A 101 0.43 -4.36 -18.69
CA LYS A 101 -0.95 -4.66 -18.29
C LYS A 101 -1.04 -5.11 -16.83
N SER A 102 -0.15 -6.00 -16.40
CA SER A 102 -0.10 -6.44 -15.01
C SER A 102 0.17 -5.27 -14.05
N LYS A 103 1.07 -4.34 -14.40
CA LYS A 103 1.30 -3.10 -13.62
C LYS A 103 0.00 -2.32 -13.42
N ILE A 104 -0.71 -2.06 -14.51
CA ILE A 104 -1.97 -1.29 -14.46
C ILE A 104 -2.99 -2.01 -13.58
N LEU A 105 -3.19 -3.31 -13.79
CA LEU A 105 -4.14 -4.10 -13.00
C LEU A 105 -3.79 -4.11 -11.51
N SER A 106 -2.51 -4.31 -11.17
CA SER A 106 -2.06 -4.29 -9.77
C SER A 106 -2.22 -2.90 -9.15
N CYS A 107 -1.93 -1.83 -9.88
CA CYS A 107 -2.15 -0.47 -9.39
C CYS A 107 -3.64 -0.16 -9.16
N THR A 108 -4.52 -0.59 -10.08
CA THR A 108 -5.97 -0.44 -9.93
C THR A 108 -6.50 -1.26 -8.75
N ALA A 109 -6.06 -2.50 -8.60
CA ALA A 109 -6.43 -3.35 -7.47
C ALA A 109 -5.98 -2.72 -6.14
N THR A 110 -4.72 -2.29 -6.07
CA THR A 110 -4.21 -1.57 -4.89
C THR A 110 -5.03 -0.33 -4.56
N TRP A 111 -5.42 0.46 -5.56
CA TRP A 111 -6.29 1.62 -5.31
C TRP A 111 -7.63 1.23 -4.68
N SER A 112 -8.27 0.17 -5.19
CA SER A 112 -9.55 -0.29 -4.68
C SER A 112 -9.48 -0.85 -3.25
N GLU A 113 -8.31 -1.31 -2.81
CA GLU A 113 -8.14 -1.91 -1.48
C GLU A 113 -7.65 -0.90 -0.43
N ILE A 114 -6.75 0.01 -0.82
CA ILE A 114 -6.03 0.88 0.14
C ILE A 114 -5.97 2.36 -0.27
N GLY A 115 -6.63 2.74 -1.36
CA GLY A 115 -6.88 4.15 -1.71
C GLY A 115 -7.81 4.84 -0.69
N PRO A 116 -8.13 6.13 -0.86
CA PRO A 116 -8.95 6.91 0.08
C PRO A 116 -10.28 6.23 0.46
N GLU A 117 -10.91 5.59 -0.51
CA GLU A 117 -12.18 4.85 -0.37
C GLU A 117 -11.98 3.33 -0.44
N GLY A 118 -10.76 2.85 -0.17
CA GLY A 118 -10.40 1.45 -0.26
C GLY A 118 -11.18 0.55 0.71
N THR A 119 -11.33 -0.72 0.33
CA THR A 119 -12.17 -1.68 1.07
C THR A 119 -11.46 -2.39 2.22
N ALA A 120 -10.13 -2.46 2.22
CA ALA A 120 -9.36 -3.20 3.22
C ALA A 120 -8.72 -2.27 4.27
N LEU A 121 -7.84 -1.37 3.82
CA LEU A 121 -7.22 -0.35 4.68
C LEU A 121 -7.25 1.00 3.97
N PRO A 122 -8.40 1.69 3.99
CA PRO A 122 -8.56 2.94 3.27
C PRO A 122 -7.58 4.04 3.71
N GLY A 123 -7.01 4.70 2.70
CA GLY A 123 -6.17 5.88 2.81
C GLY A 123 -4.70 5.61 3.10
N LEU A 124 -4.20 4.37 2.95
CA LEU A 124 -2.75 4.14 2.98
C LEU A 124 -2.07 4.72 1.73
N LEU A 125 -2.79 4.79 0.62
CA LEU A 125 -2.31 5.33 -0.66
C LEU A 125 -3.17 6.51 -1.12
N GLU A 126 -2.54 7.49 -1.75
CA GLU A 126 -3.18 8.57 -2.49
C GLU A 126 -2.56 8.70 -3.88
N PHE A 127 -3.28 9.27 -4.84
CA PHE A 127 -2.72 9.71 -6.12
C PHE A 127 -2.61 11.23 -6.09
N ALA A 128 -1.41 11.73 -6.28
CA ALA A 128 -1.22 13.15 -6.55
C ALA A 128 -1.67 13.44 -7.99
N PRO A 129 -2.47 14.49 -8.23
CA PRO A 129 -2.81 14.95 -9.57
C PRO A 129 -1.58 15.44 -10.35
#